data_AF-A0A966WXX7-F1
#
_entry.id   AF-A0A966WXX7-F1
#
_cell.length_a   1.000
_cell.length_b   1.000
_cell.length_c   1.000
_cell.angle_alpha   90.00
_cell.angle_beta   90.00
_cell.angle_gamma   90.00
#
_symmetry.space_group_name_H-M   'P 1'
#
loop_
_entity.id
_entity.type
_entity.pdbx_description
1 polymer ?
#
loop_
_entity_poly.entity_id
_entity_poly.type
_entity_poly.pdbx_seq_one_letter_code
_entity_poly.pdbx_strand_id
1 'polypeptide(L)' 'LTGFHGLHVATGILLMAIMLAKSFIPGVYAGGEQGVQATSLFWHFVDVIWIILFLLLYVWQ' A
#
# COMPACT_ATOMS: atom_id res chain seq x y z
N LEU A 1 -9.19 -7.03 -14.10
CA LEU A 1 -8.10 -7.16 -13.10
C LEU A 1 -7.20 -5.93 -13.09
N THR A 2 -6.59 -5.58 -14.23
CA THR A 2 -5.62 -4.48 -14.36
C THR A 2 -6.14 -3.11 -13.95
N GLY A 3 -7.39 -2.76 -14.26
CA GLY A 3 -7.98 -1.48 -13.82
C GLY A 3 -8.16 -1.37 -12.30
N PHE A 4 -8.59 -2.45 -11.64
CA PHE A 4 -8.71 -2.51 -10.18
C PHE A 4 -7.34 -2.47 -9.49
N HIS A 5 -6.33 -3.09 -10.10
CA HIS A 5 -4.94 -2.97 -9.65
C HIS A 5 -4.38 -1.57 -9.80
N GLY A 6 -4.64 -0.89 -10.92
CA GLY A 6 -4.25 0.51 -11.10
C GLY A 6 -4.84 1.41 -10.01
N LEU A 7 -6.11 1.19 -9.64
CA LEU A 7 -6.74 1.89 -8.51
C LEU A 7 -6.09 1.54 -7.17
N HIS A 8 -5.76 0.27 -6.93
CA HIS A 8 -5.05 -0.15 -5.72
C HIS A 8 -3.68 0.52 -5.60
N VAL A 9 -2.86 0.46 -6.67
CA VAL A 9 -1.53 1.07 -6.70
C VAL A 9 -1.62 2.58 -6.50
N ALA A 10 -2.56 3.25 -7.18
CA ALA A 10 -2.78 4.69 -6.98
C ALA A 10 -3.18 5.01 -5.52
N THR A 11 -4.07 4.21 -4.92
CA THR A 11 -4.56 4.42 -3.56
C THR A 11 -3.44 4.34 -2.53
N GLY A 12 -2.58 3.35 -2.59
CA GLY A 12 -1.53 3.27 -1.58
C GLY A 12 -0.24 4.03 -1.91
N ILE A 13 0.01 4.41 -3.17
CA ILE A 13 0.96 5.52 -3.44
C ILE A 13 0.46 6.79 -2.75
N LEU A 14 -0.84 7.10 -2.82
CA LEU A 14 -1.42 8.23 -2.12
C LEU A 14 -1.25 8.12 -0.60
N LEU A 15 -1.55 6.96 -0.01
CA LEU A 15 -1.38 6.75 1.44
C LEU A 15 0.09 6.85 1.88
N MET A 16 1.02 6.27 1.10
CA MET A 16 2.46 6.39 1.35
C MET A 16 2.94 7.83 1.21
N ALA A 17 2.46 8.57 0.21
CA ALA A 17 2.77 9.99 0.03
C ALA A 17 2.29 10.83 1.22
N ILE A 18 1.11 10.52 1.78
CA ILE A 18 0.62 11.18 3.01
C ILE A 18 1.52 10.86 4.20
N MET A 19 1.92 9.60 4.39
CA MET A 19 2.84 9.23 5.47
C MET A 19 4.22 9.89 5.29
N LEU A 20 4.73 9.96 4.06
CA LEU A 20 5.96 10.66 3.74
C LEU A 20 5.85 12.15 4.02
N ALA A 21 4.74 12.81 3.63
CA ALA A 21 4.53 14.21 3.93
C ALA A 21 4.49 14.47 5.44
N LYS A 22 3.83 13.59 6.21
CA LYS A 22 3.79 13.67 7.67
C LYS A 22 5.17 13.49 8.30
N SER A 23 6.04 12.65 7.75
CA SER A 23 7.36 12.37 8.34
C SER A 23 8.29 13.59 8.38
N PHE A 24 8.04 14.61 7.55
CA PHE A 24 8.75 15.89 7.61
C PHE A 24 8.32 16.79 8.78
N ILE A 25 7.22 16.47 9.47
CA ILE A 25 6.74 17.23 10.63
C ILE A 25 7.47 16.73 11.88
N PRO A 26 8.26 17.58 12.56
CA PRO A 26 8.97 17.18 13.78
C PRO A 26 7.99 16.72 14.87
N GLY A 27 8.28 15.57 15.49
CA GLY A 27 7.46 15.04 16.58
C GLY A 27 6.14 14.38 16.16
N VAL A 28 5.83 14.25 14.86
CA VAL A 28 4.55 13.66 14.39
C VAL A 28 4.36 12.20 14.85
N TYR A 29 5.46 11.48 15.09
CA TYR A 29 5.48 10.09 15.53
C TYR A 29 5.86 9.94 17.01
N ALA A 30 5.90 11.03 17.79
CA ALA A 30 6.22 10.94 19.22
C ALA A 30 5.20 10.10 20.01
N GLY A 31 3.95 10.01 19.53
CA GLY A 31 2.92 9.12 20.05
C GLY A 31 2.88 7.73 19.40
N GLY A 32 3.83 7.41 18.51
CA GLY A 32 3.92 6.14 17.79
C GLY A 32 3.69 6.24 16.29
N GLU A 33 4.17 5.22 15.58
CA GLU A 33 4.19 5.11 14.11
C GLU A 33 3.10 4.16 13.56
N GLN A 34 2.07 3.90 14.36
CA GLN A 34 0.99 2.94 14.06
C GLN A 34 0.32 3.21 12.70
N GLY A 35 0.16 4.48 12.32
CA GLY A 35 -0.39 4.86 11.02
C GLY A 35 0.49 4.45 9.83
N VAL A 36 1.82 4.47 10.01
CA VAL A 36 2.78 4.00 9.01
C VAL A 36 2.75 2.48 8.93
N GLN A 37 2.75 1.81 10.08
CA GLN A 37 2.68 0.34 10.15
C GLN A 37 1.38 -0.20 9.55
N ALA A 38 0.23 0.42 9.86
CA ALA A 38 -1.06 0.06 9.28
C ALA A 38 -1.08 0.27 7.75
N THR A 39 -0.51 1.38 7.26
CA THR A 39 -0.40 1.67 5.83
C THR A 39 0.49 0.66 5.12
N SER A 40 1.63 0.31 5.72
CA SER A 40 2.55 -0.72 5.19
C SER A 40 1.89 -2.10 5.15
N LEU A 41 1.22 -2.51 6.24
CA LEU A 41 0.53 -3.80 6.30
C LEU A 41 -0.61 -3.89 5.28
N PHE A 42 -1.40 -2.82 5.13
CA PHE A 42 -2.44 -2.73 4.12
C PHE A 42 -1.86 -2.87 2.70
N TRP A 43 -0.77 -2.16 2.40
CA TRP A 43 -0.14 -2.23 1.08
C TRP A 43 0.37 -3.63 0.76
N HIS A 44 1.12 -4.24 1.67
CA HIS A 44 1.66 -5.59 1.48
C HIS A 44 0.55 -6.66 1.38
N PHE A 45 -0.51 -6.54 2.18
CA PHE A 45 -1.62 -7.48 2.11
C PHE A 45 -2.27 -7.51 0.73
N VAL A 46 -2.54 -6.33 0.16
CA VAL A 46 -3.19 -6.25 -1.15
C VAL A 46 -2.21 -6.63 -2.28
N ASP A 47 -0.92 -6.31 -2.15
CA ASP A 47 0.12 -6.74 -3.09
C ASP A 47 0.22 -8.27 -3.18
N VAL A 48 0.23 -8.97 -2.04
CA VAL A 48 0.24 -10.45 -2.00
C VAL A 48 -0.98 -11.03 -2.72
N ILE A 49 -2.18 -10.51 -2.46
CA ILE A 49 -3.40 -10.94 -3.16
C ILE A 49 -3.24 -10.72 -4.66
N TRP A 50 -2.69 -9.58 -5.06
CA TRP A 50 -2.49 -9.26 -6.47
C TRP A 50 -1.53 -10.22 -7.15
N ILE A 51 -0.39 -10.55 -6.52
CA ILE A 51 0.59 -11.51 -7.07
C ILE A 51 -0.07 -12.88 -7.27
N ILE A 52 -0.84 -13.37 -6.29
CA ILE A 52 -1.55 -14.65 -6.40
C ILE A 52 -2.54 -14.62 -7.56
N LEU A 53 -3.35 -13.57 -7.66
CA LEU A 53 -4.31 -13.41 -8.76
C LEU A 53 -3.62 -13.31 -10.11
N PHE A 54 -2.47 -12.62 -10.19
CA PHE A 54 -1.70 -12.50 -11.42
C PHE A 54 -1.19 -13.86 -11.90
N LEU A 55 -0.60 -14.66 -10.99
CA LEU A 55 -0.13 -16.00 -11.32
C LEU A 55 -1.27 -16.90 -11.83
N LEU A 56 -2.41 -16.90 -11.13
CA LEU A 56 -3.56 -17.74 -11.51
C LEU A 56 -4.23 -17.30 -12.81
N LEU A 57 -4.33 -15.99 -13.06
CA LEU A 57 -5.11 -15.42 -14.17
C LEU A 57 -4.27 -14.93 -15.34
N TYR A 58 -2.95 -15.02 -15.31
CA TYR A 58 -2.11 -14.64 -16.46
C TYR A 58 -0.99 -15.62 -16.76
N VAL A 59 -0.52 -16.40 -15.77
CA VAL A 59 0.60 -17.35 -15.97
C VAL A 59 0.10 -18.78 -16.15
N TRP A 60 -1.00 -19.16 -15.50
CA TRP A 60 -1.59 -20.51 -15.62
C TRP A 60 -2.46 -20.70 -16.88
N GLN A 61 -2.68 -19.64 -17.65
CA GLN A 61 -3.44 -19.64 -18.91
C GLN A 61 -2.50 -19.43 -20.10
#